data_AF-A0A8T4A1I5-F1
#
_entry.id   AF-A0A8T4A1I5-F1
#
_cell.length_a   1.000
_cell.length_b   1.000
_cell.length_c   1.000
_cell.angle_alpha   90.00
_cell.angle_beta   90.00
_cell.angle_gamma   90.00
#
_symmetry.space_group_name_H-M   'P 1'
#
loop_
_entity.id
_entity.type
_entity.pdbx_description
1 polymer ?
#
loop_
_entity_poly.entity_id
_entity_poly.type
_entity_poly.pdbx_seq_one_letter_code
_entity_poly.pdbx_strand_id
1 'polypeptide(L)' 'MKVQKEAEKVLKELSEALGEINLSETYYVVEDINITRSDGEAKVDKKFREIIKKNAPKLDEEGSFIMEVGKWVE' A
#
# COMPACT_ATOMS: atom_id res chain seq x y z
N MET A 1 22.97 -10.32 -7.25
CA MET A 1 23.09 -10.30 -8.73
C MET A 1 21.76 -10.41 -9.47
N LYS A 2 20.87 -11.39 -9.19
CA LYS A 2 19.58 -11.50 -9.91
C LYS A 2 18.65 -10.30 -9.68
N VAL A 3 18.48 -9.89 -8.42
CA VAL A 3 17.68 -8.72 -8.03
C VAL A 3 18.20 -7.43 -8.68
N GLN A 4 19.53 -7.25 -8.72
CA GLN A 4 20.15 -6.08 -9.35
C GLN A 4 19.83 -6.02 -10.86
N LYS A 5 19.96 -7.15 -11.58
CA LYS A 5 19.64 -7.22 -13.01
C LYS A 5 18.16 -6.95 -13.29
N GLU A 6 17.27 -7.44 -12.42
CA GLU A 6 15.84 -7.16 -12.54
C GLU A 6 15.53 -5.68 -12.25
N ALA A 7 16.16 -5.08 -11.26
CA ALA A 7 16.02 -3.65 -10.97
C ALA A 7 16.52 -2.77 -12.13
N GLU A 8 17.68 -3.09 -12.72
CA GLU A 8 18.22 -2.40 -13.89
C GLU A 8 17.27 -2.51 -15.10
N LYS A 9 16.66 -3.69 -15.30
CA LYS A 9 15.67 -3.90 -16.35
C LYS A 9 14.43 -3.02 -16.15
N VAL A 10 13.88 -3.00 -14.92
CA VAL A 10 12.71 -2.17 -14.58
C VAL A 10 13.01 -0.70 -14.79
N LEU A 11 14.19 -0.23 -14.35
CA LEU A 11 14.59 1.17 -14.51
C LEU A 11 14.70 1.55 -15.99
N LYS A 12 15.28 0.67 -16.81
CA LYS A 12 15.41 0.89 -18.26
C LYS A 12 14.04 0.97 -18.94
N GLU A 13 13.17 0.00 -18.69
CA GLU A 13 11.82 -0.03 -19.28
C GLU A 13 11.00 1.20 -18.86
N LEU A 14 11.11 1.62 -17.60
CA LEU A 14 10.46 2.84 -17.10
C LEU A 14 11.01 4.09 -17.79
N SER A 15 12.33 4.21 -17.94
CA SER A 15 12.95 5.36 -18.59
C SER A 15 12.59 5.46 -20.07
N GLU A 16 12.52 4.34 -20.79
CA GLU A 16 12.10 4.29 -22.19
C GLU A 16 10.61 4.65 -22.35
N ALA A 17 9.76 4.17 -21.44
CA ALA A 17 8.32 4.46 -21.46
C ALA A 17 8.01 5.93 -21.12
N LEU A 18 8.77 6.53 -20.21
CA LEU A 18 8.63 7.95 -19.87
C LEU A 18 9.16 8.84 -21.01
N GLY A 19 10.31 8.49 -21.60
CA GLY A 19 10.99 9.38 -22.55
C GLY A 19 11.41 10.71 -21.89
N GLU A 20 11.52 11.77 -22.69
CA GLU A 20 11.77 13.12 -22.17
C GLU A 20 10.44 13.80 -21.79
N ILE A 21 10.17 13.91 -20.49
CA ILE A 21 8.98 14.59 -19.98
C ILE A 21 9.40 15.76 -19.10
N ASN A 22 8.84 16.93 -19.38
CA ASN A 22 8.97 18.10 -18.52
C ASN A 22 7.78 18.12 -17.54
N LEU A 23 8.01 17.64 -16.33
CA LEU A 23 7.01 17.56 -15.27
C LEU A 23 7.26 18.68 -14.25
N SER A 24 6.24 19.46 -13.94
CA SER A 24 6.20 20.23 -12.70
C SER A 24 5.85 19.29 -11.55
N GLU A 25 6.58 19.36 -10.45
CA GLU A 25 6.24 18.60 -9.25
C GLU A 25 4.85 19.02 -8.76
N THR A 26 3.95 18.05 -8.60
CA THR A 26 2.57 18.31 -8.18
C THR A 26 2.13 17.15 -7.30
N TYR A 27 1.89 17.44 -6.02
CA TYR A 27 1.44 16.46 -5.04
C TYR A 27 -0.08 16.26 -5.09
N TYR A 28 -0.81 17.32 -5.39
CA TYR A 28 -2.26 17.32 -5.51
C TYR A 28 -2.67 18.13 -6.73
N VAL A 29 -3.64 17.62 -7.48
CA VAL A 29 -4.22 18.32 -8.65
C VAL A 29 -5.12 19.49 -8.19
N VAL A 30 -5.39 19.57 -6.89
CA VAL A 30 -6.31 20.52 -6.27
C VAL A 30 -5.51 21.42 -5.32
N GLU A 31 -5.94 22.67 -5.18
CA GLU A 31 -5.38 23.61 -4.21
C GLU A 31 -5.43 23.03 -2.79
N ASP A 32 -4.46 23.41 -1.95
CA ASP A 32 -4.35 22.94 -0.57
C ASP A 32 -5.59 23.35 0.23
N ILE A 33 -6.43 22.36 0.53
CA ILE A 33 -7.63 22.52 1.35
C ILE A 33 -7.51 21.70 2.63
N ASN A 34 -7.72 22.35 3.77
CA ASN A 34 -7.77 21.66 5.05
C ASN A 34 -9.06 20.85 5.17
N ILE A 35 -8.96 19.53 5.05
CA ILE A 35 -10.08 18.60 5.27
C ILE A 35 -9.93 18.00 6.68
N THR A 36 -10.81 18.40 7.59
CA THR A 36 -10.86 17.84 8.94
C THR A 36 -12.05 16.90 9.10
N ARG A 37 -11.85 15.84 9.90
CA ARG A 37 -12.94 14.99 10.37
C ARG A 37 -13.19 15.33 11.83
N SER A 38 -14.45 15.53 12.20
CA SER A 38 -14.83 15.66 13.61
C SER A 38 -14.37 14.44 14.40
N ASP A 39 -13.96 14.67 15.64
CA ASP A 39 -13.72 13.57 16.56
C ASP A 39 -15.03 12.83 16.84
N GLY A 40 -14.97 11.51 16.86
CA GLY A 40 -16.17 10.68 16.91
C GLY A 40 -15.83 9.22 17.18
N GLU A 41 -16.83 8.46 17.60
CA GLU A 41 -16.66 7.07 17.96
C GLU A 41 -16.53 6.17 16.73
N ALA A 42 -15.71 5.12 16.86
CA ALA A 42 -15.57 4.11 15.83
C ALA A 42 -16.91 3.36 15.64
N LYS A 43 -17.43 3.31 14.41
CA LYS A 43 -18.58 2.46 14.10
C LYS A 43 -18.14 1.00 14.05
N VAL A 44 -18.67 0.19 14.97
CA VAL A 44 -18.46 -1.26 14.97
C VAL A 44 -19.58 -1.93 14.17
N ASP A 45 -19.32 -2.19 12.89
CA ASP A 45 -20.22 -3.00 12.07
C ASP A 45 -19.96 -4.49 12.35
N LYS A 46 -21.00 -5.25 12.70
CA LYS A 46 -20.89 -6.70 12.91
C LYS A 46 -20.45 -7.44 11.63
N LYS A 47 -20.78 -6.92 10.45
CA LYS A 47 -20.36 -7.47 9.15
C LYS A 47 -18.86 -7.32 8.89
N PHE A 48 -18.20 -6.37 9.56
CA PHE A 48 -16.77 -6.15 9.39
C PHE A 48 -15.96 -7.42 9.63
N ARG A 49 -16.25 -8.14 10.73
CA ARG A 49 -15.55 -9.39 11.06
C ARG A 49 -15.78 -10.49 10.04
N GLU A 50 -16.99 -10.59 9.50
CA GLU A 50 -17.33 -11.58 8.47
C GLU A 50 -16.55 -11.32 7.17
N ILE A 51 -16.48 -10.04 6.74
CA ILE A 51 -15.75 -9.62 5.55
C ILE A 51 -14.25 -9.90 5.71
N ILE A 52 -13.68 -9.57 6.86
CA ILE A 52 -12.27 -9.84 7.14
C ILE A 52 -11.98 -11.34 7.09
N LYS A 53 -12.80 -12.17 7.75
CA LYS A 53 -12.63 -13.63 7.73
C LYS A 53 -12.71 -14.23 6.32
N LYS A 54 -13.56 -13.68 5.47
CA LYS A 54 -13.71 -14.12 4.08
C LYS A 54 -12.49 -13.79 3.21
N ASN A 55 -11.85 -12.65 3.45
CA ASN A 55 -10.79 -12.13 2.57
C ASN A 55 -9.38 -12.33 3.11
N ALA A 56 -9.23 -12.66 4.40
CA ALA A 56 -7.94 -12.89 5.02
C ALA A 56 -7.25 -14.11 4.40
N PRO A 57 -5.98 -14.00 3.96
CA PRO A 57 -5.26 -15.13 3.36
C PRO A 57 -5.10 -16.33 4.31
N LYS A 58 -4.84 -16.05 5.59
CA LYS A 58 -4.72 -17.05 6.67
C LYS A 58 -5.15 -16.45 8.00
N LEU A 59 -5.95 -17.20 8.74
CA LEU A 59 -6.33 -16.91 10.11
C LEU A 59 -6.07 -18.14 10.99
N ASP A 60 -5.83 -17.92 12.27
CA ASP A 60 -5.81 -19.00 13.27
C ASP A 60 -7.23 -19.36 13.75
N GLU A 61 -7.32 -20.34 14.66
CA GLU A 61 -8.59 -20.82 15.22
C GLU A 61 -9.33 -19.75 16.04
N GLU A 62 -8.60 -18.76 16.58
CA GLU A 62 -9.15 -17.65 17.36
C GLU A 62 -9.57 -16.47 16.46
N GLY A 63 -9.16 -16.48 15.19
CA GLY A 63 -9.49 -15.47 14.19
C GLY A 63 -8.44 -14.36 14.04
N SER A 64 -7.22 -14.59 14.50
CA SER A 64 -6.08 -13.67 14.32
C SER A 64 -5.35 -13.91 13.00
N PHE A 65 -4.69 -12.88 12.48
CA PHE A 65 -3.90 -12.99 11.24
C PHE A 65 -2.60 -13.74 11.46
N ILE A 66 -2.36 -14.74 10.61
CA ILE A 66 -1.08 -15.46 10.57
C ILE A 66 -0.18 -14.79 9.54
N MET A 67 0.96 -14.26 9.98
CA MET A 67 1.96 -13.61 9.12
C MET A 67 3.37 -14.12 9.43
N GLU A 68 4.26 -13.97 8.44
CA GLU A 68 5.69 -14.22 8.66
C GLU A 68 6.28 -13.14 9.58
N VAL A 69 7.11 -13.56 10.53
CA VAL A 69 7.84 -12.62 11.39
C VAL A 69 8.93 -11.97 10.55
N GLY A 70 8.75 -10.67 10.25
CA GLY A 70 9.75 -9.88 9.58
C GLY A 70 11.06 -9.88 10.38
N LYS A 71 12.15 -10.32 9.75
CA LYS A 71 13.50 -10.17 10.30
C LYS A 71 14.07 -8.85 9.81
N TRP A 72 14.72 -8.11 10.70
CA TRP A 72 15.48 -6.93 10.28
C TRP A 72 16.58 -7.37 9.31
N VAL A 73 16.70 -6.63 8.20
CA VAL A 73 17.80 -6.79 7.26
C VAL A 73 18.93 -5.94 7.81
N GLU A 74 20.04 -6.57 8.23
CA GLU A 74 21.31 -5.89 8.52
C GLU A 74 22.05 -5.54 7.23
#